data_AF-A0AAU6VJW5-F1
#
_entry.id   AF-A0AAU6VJW5-F1
#
_cell.length_a   1.000
_cell.length_b   1.000
_cell.length_c   1.000
_cell.angle_alpha   90.00
_cell.angle_beta   90.00
_cell.angle_gamma   90.00
#
_symmetry.space_group_name_H-M   'P 1'
#
loop_
_entity.id
_entity.type
_entity.pdbx_description
1 polymer ?
#
loop_
_entity_poly.entity_id
_entity_poly.type
_entity_poly.pdbx_seq_one_letter_code
_entity_poly.pdbx_strand_id
1 'polypeptide(L)'
;MSKSLKNFLKVAVYDQFWSVVILNHSKVQKEVLLSRDEAVALYAYTVCYPPMYREINAALREGRLNNFLIKLVDSALNKLPVYTERVVYRWSVPTLDEQGKLAANEVVIDGAYLSTLKIPNELTMVEHDCMLIKITHLNGRDISLYSDDYSADIQEVLIPRGSSFISVNIQDPQFDLTIEQVA
;
A
#
# COMPACT_ATOMS: atom_id res chain seq x y z
N MET A 1 19.82 2.23 21.15
CA MET A 1 19.27 3.59 21.01
C MET A 1 18.07 3.53 20.07
N SER A 2 16.85 3.77 20.57
CA SER A 2 15.67 3.90 19.71
C SER A 2 15.84 5.18 18.88
N LYS A 3 16.07 5.06 17.57
CA LYS A 3 16.05 6.20 16.66
C LYS A 3 14.57 6.54 16.45
N SER A 4 14.08 7.65 17.00
CA SER A 4 12.71 8.12 16.70
C SER A 4 12.57 8.43 15.22
N LEU A 5 11.36 8.27 14.66
CA LEU A 5 11.07 8.60 13.26
C LEU A 5 11.47 10.05 12.91
N LYS A 6 11.24 10.96 13.85
CA LYS A 6 11.67 12.36 13.80
C LYS A 6 13.17 12.52 13.55
N ASN A 7 14.01 11.68 14.19
CA ASN A 7 15.46 11.73 13.98
C ASN A 7 15.88 11.07 12.67
N PHE A 8 15.16 10.03 12.24
CA PHE A 8 15.41 9.36 10.96
C PHE A 8 15.12 10.29 9.76
N LEU A 9 13.96 10.94 9.75
CA LEU A 9 13.56 11.86 8.66
C LEU A 9 14.21 13.24 8.75
N LYS A 10 14.83 13.59 9.88
CA LYS A 10 15.12 14.96 10.32
C LYS A 10 13.82 15.73 10.66
N VAL A 11 13.94 16.66 11.62
CA VAL A 11 12.79 17.38 12.21
C VAL A 11 11.93 18.08 11.16
N ALA A 12 12.56 18.81 10.22
CA ALA A 12 11.84 19.58 9.21
C ALA A 12 10.98 18.70 8.29
N VAL A 13 11.50 17.55 7.84
CA VAL A 13 10.75 16.62 6.97
C VAL A 13 9.62 15.96 7.75
N TYR A 14 9.88 15.56 9.00
CA TYR A 14 8.86 15.00 9.88
C TYR A 14 7.69 15.98 10.15
N ASP A 15 8.01 17.26 10.36
CA ASP A 15 7.01 18.31 10.55
C ASP A 15 6.24 18.62 9.25
N GLN A 16 6.93 18.60 8.11
CA GLN A 16 6.30 18.77 6.80
C GLN A 16 5.31 17.63 6.49
N PHE A 17 5.72 16.37 6.62
CA PHE A 17 4.87 15.21 6.35
C PHE A 17 3.62 15.22 7.23
N TRP A 18 3.79 15.54 8.52
CA TRP A 18 2.66 15.69 9.43
C TRP A 18 1.70 16.80 9.01
N SER A 19 2.23 17.94 8.56
CA SER A 19 1.41 19.08 8.12
C SER A 19 0.54 18.73 6.91
N VAL A 20 1.05 17.91 5.99
CA VAL A 20 0.28 17.44 4.83
C VAL A 20 -0.83 16.48 5.25
N VAL A 21 -0.56 15.54 6.16
CA VAL A 21 -1.61 14.66 6.70
C VAL A 21 -2.73 15.48 7.36
N ILE A 22 -2.39 16.45 8.21
CA ILE A 22 -3.37 17.35 8.82
C ILE A 22 -4.17 18.10 7.76
N LEU A 23 -3.50 18.62 6.73
CA LEU A 23 -4.16 19.33 5.64
C LEU A 23 -5.17 18.42 4.92
N ASN A 24 -4.79 17.19 4.55
CA ASN A 24 -5.67 16.24 3.87
C ASN A 24 -6.91 15.90 4.70
N HIS A 25 -6.73 15.63 5.99
CA HIS A 25 -7.82 15.38 6.92
C HIS A 25 -8.73 16.60 7.11
N SER A 26 -8.17 17.81 7.16
CA SER A 26 -8.94 19.05 7.30
C SER A 26 -9.84 19.34 6.09
N LYS A 27 -9.39 19.01 4.86
CA LYS A 27 -10.17 19.19 3.62
C LYS A 27 -11.51 18.45 3.65
N VAL A 28 -11.57 17.32 4.36
CA VAL A 28 -12.78 16.48 4.47
C VAL A 28 -13.35 16.42 5.89
N GLN A 29 -12.86 17.27 6.79
CA GLN A 29 -13.33 17.37 8.18
C GLN A 29 -13.34 16.02 8.93
N LYS A 30 -12.31 15.19 8.70
CA LYS A 30 -12.15 13.90 9.39
C LYS A 30 -11.01 13.96 10.39
N GLU A 31 -11.21 13.41 11.59
CA GLU A 31 -10.15 13.31 12.58
C GLU A 31 -9.03 12.36 12.14
N VAL A 32 -7.82 12.61 12.65
CA VAL A 32 -6.68 11.71 12.46
C VAL A 32 -6.73 10.63 13.53
N LEU A 33 -6.97 9.38 13.12
CA LEU A 33 -7.05 8.23 14.03
C LEU A 33 -5.69 7.73 14.55
N LEU A 34 -4.63 8.04 13.82
CA LEU A 34 -3.28 7.54 14.06
C LEU A 34 -2.49 8.48 14.96
N SER A 35 -1.52 7.92 15.69
CA SER A 35 -0.48 8.76 16.28
C SER A 35 0.32 9.46 15.19
N ARG A 36 1.00 10.54 15.57
CA ARG A 36 1.81 11.30 14.62
C ARG A 36 2.89 10.44 13.93
N ASP A 37 3.56 9.57 14.67
CA ASP A 37 4.60 8.70 14.09
C ASP A 37 4.01 7.68 13.10
N GLU A 38 2.84 7.12 13.39
CA GLU A 38 2.13 6.19 12.50
C GLU A 38 1.65 6.89 11.23
N ALA A 39 1.05 8.07 11.37
CA ALA A 39 0.59 8.88 10.25
C ALA A 39 1.75 9.30 9.33
N VAL A 40 2.86 9.77 9.92
CA VAL A 40 4.05 10.15 9.15
C VAL A 40 4.72 8.93 8.51
N ALA A 41 4.67 7.76 9.14
CA ALA A 41 5.20 6.53 8.53
C ALA A 41 4.39 6.09 7.31
N LEU A 42 3.06 6.17 7.36
CA LEU A 42 2.21 5.92 6.19
C LEU A 42 2.47 6.95 5.09
N TYR A 43 2.54 8.24 5.43
CA TYR A 43 2.88 9.27 4.47
C TYR A 43 4.22 8.99 3.79
N ALA A 44 5.26 8.74 4.59
CA ALA A 44 6.59 8.42 4.09
C ALA A 44 6.57 7.20 3.16
N TYR A 45 5.77 6.18 3.44
CA TYR A 45 5.60 5.02 2.56
C TYR A 45 5.07 5.45 1.18
N THR A 46 4.09 6.35 1.11
CA THR A 46 3.47 6.81 -0.16
C THR A 46 4.31 7.80 -0.97
N VAL A 47 5.38 8.38 -0.40
CA VAL A 47 6.18 9.40 -1.10
C VAL A 47 6.88 8.83 -2.34
N CYS A 48 6.78 9.54 -3.46
CA CYS A 48 7.42 9.17 -4.73
C CYS A 48 8.92 9.52 -4.80
N TYR A 49 9.39 10.52 -4.04
CA TYR A 49 10.80 10.93 -4.04
C TYR A 49 11.32 11.41 -2.67
N PRO A 50 12.30 10.72 -2.05
CA PRO A 50 12.80 9.41 -2.44
C PRO A 50 11.72 8.33 -2.22
N PRO A 51 11.63 7.29 -3.09
CA PRO A 51 10.56 6.30 -3.05
C PRO A 51 10.74 5.30 -1.89
N MET A 52 10.38 5.69 -0.67
CA MET A 52 10.64 4.89 0.53
C MET A 52 9.91 3.53 0.52
N TYR A 53 8.76 3.43 -0.15
CA TYR A 53 8.07 2.14 -0.33
C TYR A 53 8.98 1.07 -0.95
N ARG A 54 9.89 1.44 -1.87
CA ARG A 54 10.80 0.48 -2.52
C ARG A 54 11.74 -0.15 -1.50
N GLU A 55 12.33 0.68 -0.65
CA GLU A 55 13.25 0.21 0.40
C GLU A 55 12.51 -0.61 1.46
N ILE A 56 11.31 -0.19 1.86
CA ILE A 56 10.49 -0.89 2.85
C ILE A 56 10.05 -2.26 2.31
N ASN A 57 9.52 -2.32 1.08
CA ASN A 57 9.04 -3.56 0.48
C ASN A 57 10.18 -4.52 0.11
N ALA A 58 11.34 -4.00 -0.33
CA ALA A 58 12.54 -4.82 -0.52
C ALA A 58 13.02 -5.44 0.81
N ALA A 59 13.12 -4.63 1.87
CA ALA A 59 13.51 -5.12 3.19
C ALA A 59 12.55 -6.22 3.71
N LEU A 60 11.25 -6.06 3.48
CA LEU A 60 10.24 -7.06 3.83
C LEU A 60 10.45 -8.39 3.09
N ARG A 61 10.64 -8.33 1.77
CA ARG A 61 10.89 -9.52 0.92
C ARG A 61 12.20 -10.22 1.26
N GLU A 62 13.20 -9.47 1.72
CA GLU A 62 14.47 -10.01 2.21
C GLU A 62 14.41 -10.53 3.67
N GLY A 63 13.26 -10.48 4.33
CA GLY A 63 13.09 -10.95 5.71
C GLY A 63 13.69 -10.01 6.77
N ARG A 64 14.01 -8.75 6.43
CA ARG A 64 14.54 -7.74 7.37
C ARG A 64 13.41 -7.08 8.16
N LEU A 65 12.75 -7.86 9.01
CA LEU A 65 11.51 -7.47 9.71
C LEU A 65 11.70 -6.49 10.87
N ASN A 66 12.94 -6.27 11.32
CA ASN A 66 13.24 -5.41 12.48
C ASN A 66 13.36 -3.91 12.16
N ASN A 67 12.91 -3.48 10.97
CA ASN A 67 12.86 -2.07 10.63
C ASN A 67 11.76 -1.36 11.44
N PHE A 68 12.10 -0.26 12.10
CA PHE A 68 11.15 0.49 12.92
C PHE A 68 10.01 1.13 12.09
N LEU A 69 10.26 1.48 10.82
CA LEU A 69 9.23 1.96 9.90
C LEU A 69 8.17 0.90 9.63
N ILE A 70 8.60 -0.36 9.42
CA ILE A 70 7.69 -1.50 9.23
C ILE A 70 6.77 -1.63 10.45
N LYS A 71 7.31 -1.52 11.67
CA LYS A 71 6.50 -1.59 12.90
C LYS A 71 5.47 -0.46 13.01
N LEU A 72 5.82 0.74 12.57
CA LEU A 72 4.89 1.88 12.57
C LEU A 72 3.79 1.71 11.51
N VAL A 73 4.13 1.23 10.31
CA VAL A 73 3.15 0.94 9.26
C VAL A 73 2.23 -0.22 9.68
N ASP A 74 2.76 -1.32 10.21
CA ASP A 74 1.96 -2.43 10.75
C ASP A 74 0.99 -1.92 11.85
N SER A 75 1.48 -1.10 12.78
CA SER A 75 0.66 -0.51 13.85
C SER A 75 -0.45 0.40 13.28
N ALA A 76 -0.11 1.22 12.29
CA ALA A 76 -1.07 2.08 11.61
C ALA A 76 -2.17 1.27 10.92
N LEU A 77 -1.81 0.26 10.13
CA LEU A 77 -2.76 -0.60 9.42
C LEU A 77 -3.68 -1.36 10.38
N ASN A 78 -3.19 -1.76 11.56
CA ASN A 78 -4.02 -2.40 12.58
C ASN A 78 -5.06 -1.47 13.22
N LYS A 79 -4.82 -0.16 13.24
CA LYS A 79 -5.73 0.85 13.82
C LYS A 79 -6.73 1.41 12.81
N LEU A 80 -6.35 1.45 11.54
CA LEU A 80 -7.24 1.94 10.49
C LEU A 80 -8.40 0.94 10.25
N PRO A 81 -9.61 1.42 9.95
CA PRO A 81 -10.71 0.56 9.57
C PRO A 81 -10.39 -0.15 8.24
N VAL A 82 -10.92 -1.37 8.10
CA VAL A 82 -10.91 -2.10 6.83
C VAL A 82 -11.63 -1.26 5.77
N TYR A 83 -11.05 -1.12 4.59
CA TYR A 83 -11.73 -0.49 3.47
C TYR A 83 -12.99 -1.29 3.11
N THR A 84 -14.14 -0.61 3.03
CA THR A 84 -15.44 -1.27 3.01
C THR A 84 -15.80 -1.86 1.65
N GLU A 85 -15.32 -1.25 0.57
CA GLU A 85 -15.45 -1.87 -0.75
C GLU A 85 -14.43 -2.99 -0.85
N ARG A 86 -14.80 -4.11 -1.50
CA ARG A 86 -13.97 -5.31 -1.53
C ARG A 86 -12.97 -5.34 -2.69
N VAL A 87 -13.11 -4.43 -3.65
CA VAL A 87 -12.35 -4.47 -4.89
C VAL A 87 -11.40 -3.28 -4.93
N VAL A 88 -10.15 -3.56 -5.25
CA VAL A 88 -9.09 -2.57 -5.50
C VAL A 88 -8.29 -2.97 -6.74
N TYR A 89 -7.52 -2.04 -7.25
CA TYR A 89 -6.82 -2.17 -8.53
C TYR A 89 -5.34 -1.89 -8.38
N ARG A 90 -4.52 -2.54 -9.18
CA ARG A 90 -3.07 -2.31 -9.18
C ARG A 90 -2.51 -2.54 -10.58
N TRP A 91 -1.69 -1.59 -11.03
CA TRP A 91 -0.76 -1.84 -12.13
C TRP A 91 0.52 -2.47 -11.59
N SER A 92 0.87 -3.64 -12.11
CA SER A 92 2.09 -4.34 -11.70
C SER A 92 2.54 -5.31 -12.76
N VAL A 93 3.81 -5.68 -12.71
CA VAL A 93 4.35 -6.84 -13.43
C VAL A 93 4.60 -7.95 -12.40
N PRO A 94 3.71 -8.93 -12.25
CA PRO A 94 3.98 -10.08 -11.39
C PRO A 94 5.22 -10.83 -11.89
N THR A 95 6.01 -11.39 -10.98
CA THR A 95 7.18 -12.20 -11.36
C THR A 95 6.76 -13.45 -12.13
N LEU A 96 7.67 -14.04 -12.92
CA LEU A 96 7.37 -15.26 -13.68
C LEU A 96 6.92 -16.43 -12.78
N ASP A 97 7.45 -16.52 -11.55
CA ASP A 97 7.03 -17.51 -10.55
C ASP A 97 5.58 -17.27 -10.10
N GLU A 98 5.23 -16.02 -9.78
CA GLU A 98 3.87 -15.64 -9.39
C GLU A 98 2.88 -15.88 -10.54
N GLN A 99 3.24 -15.54 -11.77
CA GLN A 99 2.42 -15.82 -12.95
C GLN A 99 2.20 -17.32 -13.13
N GLY A 100 3.26 -18.13 -13.00
CA GLY A 100 3.17 -19.59 -13.09
C GLY A 100 2.25 -20.19 -12.02
N LYS A 101 2.39 -19.75 -10.77
CA LYS A 101 1.53 -20.17 -9.65
C LYS A 101 0.08 -19.78 -9.88
N LEU A 102 -0.17 -18.53 -10.24
CA LEU A 102 -1.54 -18.04 -10.47
C LEU A 102 -2.20 -18.75 -11.66
N ALA A 103 -1.45 -19.05 -12.73
CA ALA A 103 -1.94 -19.85 -13.86
C ALA A 103 -2.27 -21.30 -13.47
N ALA A 104 -1.59 -21.85 -12.46
CA ALA A 104 -1.85 -23.16 -11.89
C ALA A 104 -2.94 -23.16 -10.78
N ASN A 105 -3.60 -22.02 -10.52
CA ASN A 105 -4.49 -21.81 -9.38
C ASN A 105 -3.83 -22.10 -8.03
N GLU A 106 -2.53 -21.83 -7.92
CA GLU A 106 -1.79 -21.91 -6.67
C GLU A 106 -1.82 -20.58 -5.92
N VAL A 107 -1.62 -20.65 -4.61
CA VAL A 107 -1.57 -19.48 -3.73
C VAL A 107 -0.21 -18.78 -3.85
N VAL A 108 -0.24 -17.49 -4.11
CA VAL A 108 0.91 -16.58 -4.05
C VAL A 108 0.88 -15.79 -2.74
N ILE A 109 2.01 -15.68 -2.06
CA ILE A 109 2.13 -14.91 -0.82
C ILE A 109 3.03 -13.70 -1.08
N ASP A 110 2.53 -12.48 -0.89
CA ASP A 110 3.39 -11.28 -0.90
C ASP A 110 3.86 -10.98 0.53
N GLY A 111 5.17 -11.11 0.74
CA GLY A 111 5.82 -10.79 2.01
C GLY A 111 5.89 -9.29 2.31
N ALA A 112 5.60 -8.43 1.32
CA ALA A 112 5.57 -6.98 1.45
C ALA A 112 4.14 -6.42 1.46
N TYR A 113 4.00 -5.11 1.69
CA TYR A 113 2.71 -4.44 1.53
C TYR A 113 2.35 -4.33 0.04
N LEU A 114 1.06 -4.42 -0.26
CA LEU A 114 0.57 -4.26 -1.63
C LEU A 114 -0.21 -2.95 -1.75
N SER A 115 0.41 -1.95 -2.39
CA SER A 115 -0.22 -0.68 -2.74
C SER A 115 -1.24 -0.90 -3.86
N THR A 116 -2.46 -0.40 -3.66
CA THR A 116 -3.58 -0.54 -4.59
C THR A 116 -4.40 0.74 -4.64
N LEU A 117 -5.25 0.88 -5.64
CA LEU A 117 -6.11 2.05 -5.83
C LEU A 117 -7.58 1.65 -5.76
N LYS A 118 -8.43 2.56 -5.30
CA LYS A 118 -9.91 2.37 -5.33
C LYS A 118 -10.47 2.35 -6.75
N ILE A 119 -9.82 3.05 -7.69
CA ILE A 119 -10.22 3.16 -9.10
C ILE A 119 -8.98 2.92 -9.95
N PRO A 120 -9.07 2.15 -11.06
CA PRO A 120 -7.94 1.97 -11.96
C PRO A 120 -7.57 3.30 -12.62
N ASN A 121 -6.29 3.67 -12.58
CA ASN A 121 -5.74 4.80 -13.32
C ASN A 121 -4.31 4.48 -13.78
N GLU A 122 -3.87 5.06 -14.90
CA GLU A 122 -2.54 4.78 -15.46
C GLU A 122 -1.42 5.60 -14.80
N LEU A 123 -1.74 6.52 -13.87
CA LEU A 123 -0.73 7.36 -13.21
C LEU A 123 0.25 6.53 -12.37
N THR A 124 -0.18 5.39 -11.84
CA THR A 124 0.67 4.47 -11.09
C THR A 124 1.32 3.39 -11.97
N MET A 125 1.15 3.44 -13.29
CA MET A 125 1.78 2.50 -14.21
C MET A 125 3.28 2.81 -14.29
N VAL A 126 4.11 1.88 -13.82
CA VAL A 126 5.57 2.07 -13.74
C VAL A 126 6.30 1.67 -15.02
N GLU A 127 5.73 0.75 -15.80
CA GLU A 127 6.33 0.14 -16.99
C GLU A 127 5.25 -0.14 -18.05
N HIS A 128 5.63 -0.20 -19.33
CA HIS A 128 4.69 -0.35 -20.46
C HIS A 128 4.02 -1.73 -20.54
N ASP A 129 4.57 -2.73 -19.85
CA ASP A 129 4.09 -4.12 -19.78
C ASP A 129 3.37 -4.42 -18.46
N CYS A 130 3.05 -3.40 -17.67
CA CYS A 130 2.22 -3.57 -16.47
C CYS A 130 0.88 -4.18 -16.84
N MET A 131 0.48 -5.18 -16.06
CA MET A 131 -0.87 -5.75 -16.08
C MET A 131 -1.76 -4.94 -15.15
N LEU A 132 -2.99 -4.64 -15.58
CA LEU A 132 -4.02 -4.14 -14.68
C LEU A 132 -4.64 -5.31 -13.93
N ILE A 133 -4.36 -5.36 -12.63
CA ILE A 133 -4.81 -6.42 -11.74
C ILE A 133 -6.01 -5.91 -10.94
N LYS A 134 -7.12 -6.66 -11.01
CA LYS A 134 -8.29 -6.50 -10.14
C LYS A 134 -8.17 -7.43 -8.95
N ILE A 135 -8.25 -6.88 -7.74
CA ILE A 135 -7.98 -7.60 -6.51
C ILE A 135 -9.21 -7.54 -5.61
N THR A 136 -9.77 -8.70 -5.26
CA THR A 136 -10.75 -8.79 -4.17
C THR A 136 -9.99 -8.94 -2.86
N HIS A 137 -10.02 -7.94 -1.98
CA HIS A 137 -9.31 -7.98 -0.71
C HIS A 137 -10.23 -8.28 0.49
N LEU A 138 -9.64 -8.83 1.54
CA LEU A 138 -10.27 -9.07 2.84
C LEU A 138 -9.93 -7.99 3.85
N ASN A 139 -8.70 -7.45 3.80
CA ASN A 139 -8.17 -6.59 4.86
C ASN A 139 -7.34 -5.40 4.34
N GLY A 140 -7.62 -4.88 3.15
CA GLY A 140 -7.09 -3.59 2.71
C GLY A 140 -7.47 -2.45 3.66
N ARG A 141 -6.61 -1.45 3.80
CA ARG A 141 -6.84 -0.24 4.60
C ARG A 141 -6.83 0.99 3.71
N ASP A 142 -7.87 1.81 3.83
CA ASP A 142 -7.89 3.10 3.14
C ASP A 142 -6.85 4.03 3.79
N ILE A 143 -5.79 4.33 3.03
CA ILE A 143 -4.71 5.21 3.45
C ILE A 143 -4.71 6.53 2.67
N SER A 144 -5.76 6.82 1.89
CA SER A 144 -5.79 7.96 0.97
C SER A 144 -5.52 9.30 1.68
N LEU A 145 -6.04 9.49 2.90
CA LEU A 145 -5.82 10.72 3.67
C LEU A 145 -4.41 10.83 4.28
N TYR A 146 -3.68 9.71 4.34
CA TYR A 146 -2.32 9.63 4.82
C TYR A 146 -1.30 9.65 3.68
N SER A 147 -1.75 9.72 2.43
CA SER A 147 -0.91 9.69 1.23
C SER A 147 -0.27 11.05 0.91
N ASP A 148 0.91 11.01 0.26
CA ASP A 148 1.60 12.14 -0.37
C ASP A 148 0.74 12.77 -1.48
N ASP A 149 0.05 11.93 -2.26
CA ASP A 149 -0.94 12.35 -3.22
C ASP A 149 -2.35 12.01 -2.71
N TYR A 150 -3.08 13.05 -2.30
CA TYR A 150 -4.51 12.99 -1.96
C TYR A 150 -5.35 13.69 -3.05
N SER A 151 -5.20 13.23 -4.28
CA SER A 151 -6.06 13.58 -5.42
C SER A 151 -7.20 12.57 -5.57
N ALA A 152 -8.25 12.95 -6.31
CA ALA A 152 -9.33 12.02 -6.65
C ALA A 152 -8.83 10.81 -7.46
N ASP A 153 -7.73 10.97 -8.18
CA ASP A 153 -7.11 9.92 -8.98
C ASP A 153 -6.32 8.96 -8.10
N ILE A 154 -5.48 9.46 -7.19
CA ILE A 154 -4.68 8.64 -6.27
C ILE A 154 -5.42 8.45 -4.94
N GLN A 155 -6.39 7.53 -4.94
CA GLN A 155 -7.07 7.06 -3.74
C GLN A 155 -6.52 5.69 -3.32
N GLU A 156 -5.42 5.70 -2.57
CA GLU A 156 -4.69 4.48 -2.20
C GLU A 156 -5.38 3.67 -1.08
N VAL A 157 -5.38 2.35 -1.28
CA VAL A 157 -5.68 1.32 -0.30
C VAL A 157 -4.45 0.44 -0.17
N LEU A 158 -3.98 0.23 1.06
CA LEU A 158 -2.80 -0.59 1.34
C LEU A 158 -3.23 -1.94 1.91
N ILE A 159 -2.86 -3.04 1.24
CA ILE A 159 -3.06 -4.38 1.77
C ILE A 159 -1.85 -4.77 2.63
N PRO A 160 -2.07 -5.24 3.88
CA PRO A 160 -1.01 -5.65 4.80
C PRO A 160 -0.08 -6.71 4.21
N ARG A 161 1.16 -6.73 4.72
CA ARG A 161 2.16 -7.73 4.37
C ARG A 161 1.80 -9.14 4.80
N GLY A 162 2.33 -10.14 4.10
CA GLY A 162 2.04 -11.55 4.34
C GLY A 162 0.66 -11.97 3.83
N SER A 163 0.08 -11.18 2.92
CA SER A 163 -1.21 -11.49 2.31
C SER A 163 -1.06 -12.53 1.20
N SER A 164 -2.02 -13.43 1.14
CA SER A 164 -2.06 -14.54 0.21
C SER A 164 -3.13 -14.30 -0.85
N PHE A 165 -2.86 -14.67 -2.10
CA PHE A 165 -3.74 -14.45 -3.23
C PHE A 165 -3.83 -15.67 -4.14
N ILE A 166 -4.99 -15.87 -4.76
CA ILE A 166 -5.23 -16.90 -5.77
C ILE A 166 -5.88 -16.28 -7.01
N SER A 167 -5.62 -16.86 -8.17
CA SER A 167 -6.29 -16.46 -9.42
C SER A 167 -7.78 -16.81 -9.39
N VAL A 168 -8.61 -15.89 -9.87
CA VAL A 168 -10.03 -16.14 -10.07
C VAL A 168 -10.29 -16.15 -11.57
N ASN A 169 -10.75 -17.28 -12.09
CA ASN A 169 -10.96 -17.48 -13.52
C ASN A 169 -12.29 -16.85 -13.99
N ILE A 170 -12.38 -15.52 -13.85
CA ILE A 170 -13.46 -14.70 -14.39
C ILE A 170 -12.90 -14.01 -15.64
N GLN A 171 -13.46 -14.33 -16.80
CA GLN A 171 -13.14 -13.58 -18.02
C GLN A 171 -13.76 -12.18 -17.91
N ASP A 172 -12.91 -11.21 -17.62
CA ASP A 172 -13.25 -9.78 -17.65
C ASP A 172 -12.28 -9.09 -18.62
N PRO A 173 -12.73 -8.69 -19.82
CA PRO A 173 -11.84 -8.13 -20.85
C PRO A 173 -11.25 -6.77 -20.46
N GLN A 174 -11.68 -6.18 -19.35
CA GLN A 174 -11.15 -4.92 -18.84
C GLN A 174 -9.90 -5.07 -17.98
N PHE A 175 -9.58 -6.29 -17.53
CA PHE A 175 -8.48 -6.55 -16.60
C PHE A 175 -7.62 -7.70 -17.10
N ASP A 176 -6.29 -7.55 -17.03
CA ASP A 176 -5.36 -8.59 -17.46
C ASP A 176 -5.34 -9.77 -16.48
N LEU A 177 -5.65 -9.52 -15.21
CA LEU A 177 -5.66 -10.52 -14.15
C LEU A 177 -6.68 -10.17 -13.07
N THR A 178 -7.45 -11.17 -12.63
CA THR A 178 -8.31 -11.08 -11.45
C THR A 178 -7.82 -12.04 -10.38
N ILE A 179 -7.53 -11.53 -9.18
CA ILE A 179 -7.14 -12.33 -8.02
C ILE A 179 -8.02 -12.02 -6.82
N GLU A 180 -8.08 -12.96 -5.89
CA GLU A 180 -8.72 -12.76 -4.58
C GLU A 180 -7.75 -13.06 -3.45
N GLN A 181 -7.83 -12.27 -2.39
CA GLN A 181 -7.09 -12.49 -1.16
C GLN A 181 -7.72 -13.65 -0.39
N VAL A 182 -6.90 -14.60 0.05
CA VAL A 182 -7.30 -15.75 0.86
C VAL A 182 -6.76 -15.62 2.28
N ALA A 183 -7.50 -16.18 3.24
CA ALA A 183 -7.19 -16.13 4.68
C ALA A 183 -6.11 -17.13 5.10
#